data_AF-F4MX83-F1
#
_entry.id   AF-F4MX83-F1
#
_cell.length_a   1.000
_cell.length_b   1.000
_cell.length_c   1.000
_cell.angle_alpha   90.00
_cell.angle_beta   90.00
_cell.angle_gamma   90.00
#
_symmetry.space_group_name_H-M   'P 1'
#
loop_
_entity.id
_entity.type
_entity.pdbx_description
1 polymer ?
#
loop_
_entity_poly.entity_id
_entity_poly.type
_entity_poly.pdbx_seq_one_letter_code
_entity_poly.pdbx_strand_id
1 'polypeptide(L)'
;MSDLTSTILFEHPLNEKMRTWLRMEFLLQQLESQRTLDNIASALTFFRTASDLIDVLERGEVRTDMLKELERQQQKLQLWADMPGVDMSLVDSLRSQLKIRASVLMSAPRIGQSLKEDRLISVVRQRLSIPGGCCSFDLPTLHTWLHQPQEQRNQHIDKLLTSLTPLNQSLTIILNLIRQSGPLRAQISLNGFFQDNAEGVIC
;
A
#
# COMPACT_ATOMS: atom_id res chain seq x y z
N MET A 1 -0.43 6.11 -39.56
CA MET A 1 -1.22 6.92 -38.61
C MET A 1 -1.54 6.01 -37.44
N SER A 2 -0.77 6.10 -36.35
CA SER A 2 -0.96 5.28 -35.16
C SER A 2 -1.87 6.05 -34.21
N ASP A 3 -3.13 5.64 -34.12
CA ASP A 3 -4.06 6.13 -33.10
C ASP A 3 -3.55 5.69 -31.72
N LEU A 4 -2.80 6.59 -31.07
CA LEU A 4 -2.49 6.53 -29.66
C LEU A 4 -3.74 6.94 -28.88
N THR A 5 -4.69 6.03 -28.73
CA THR A 5 -5.75 6.21 -27.73
C THR A 5 -5.09 6.08 -26.36
N SER A 6 -4.85 7.22 -25.71
CA SER A 6 -4.37 7.27 -24.33
C SER A 6 -5.52 6.85 -23.40
N THR A 7 -5.64 5.54 -23.15
CA THR A 7 -6.59 5.02 -22.17
C THR A 7 -6.17 5.45 -20.77
N ILE A 8 -7.12 5.98 -20.00
CA ILE A 8 -6.93 6.33 -18.58
C ILE A 8 -7.69 5.31 -17.74
N LEU A 9 -7.01 4.68 -16.78
CA LEU A 9 -7.60 3.73 -15.84
C LEU A 9 -8.09 4.46 -14.58
N PHE A 10 -9.34 4.21 -14.20
CA PHE A 10 -9.92 4.68 -12.94
C PHE A 10 -10.27 3.49 -12.06
N GLU A 11 -9.77 3.47 -10.83
CA GLU A 11 -10.18 2.51 -9.80
C GLU A 11 -11.13 3.20 -8.81
N HIS A 12 -12.24 2.55 -8.49
CA HIS A 12 -13.20 3.04 -7.50
C HIS A 12 -13.51 1.95 -6.47
N PRO A 13 -13.25 2.19 -5.16
CA PRO A 13 -13.60 1.23 -4.12
C PRO A 13 -15.11 1.20 -3.88
N LEU A 14 -15.76 0.02 -3.93
CA LEU A 14 -17.19 -0.08 -3.66
C LEU A 14 -17.51 -0.33 -2.17
N ASN A 15 -16.49 -0.57 -1.34
CA ASN A 15 -16.61 -0.64 0.12
C ASN A 15 -15.43 0.03 0.85
N GLU A 16 -15.59 0.28 2.15
CA GLU A 16 -14.59 1.00 2.95
C GLU A 16 -13.30 0.19 3.17
N LYS A 17 -13.38 -1.14 3.16
CA LYS A 17 -12.21 -2.01 3.22
C LYS A 17 -11.31 -1.79 2.00
N MET A 18 -11.89 -1.83 0.79
CA MET A 18 -11.17 -1.56 -0.46
C MET A 18 -10.63 -0.13 -0.49
N ARG A 19 -11.40 0.86 -0.02
CA ARG A 19 -10.94 2.25 0.09
C ARG A 19 -9.69 2.36 0.95
N THR A 20 -9.68 1.70 2.11
CA THR A 20 -8.53 1.69 3.03
C THR A 20 -7.32 1.01 2.39
N TRP A 21 -7.53 -0.09 1.68
CA TRP A 21 -6.46 -0.83 0.99
C TRP A 21 -5.83 -0.05 -0.16
N LEU A 22 -6.63 0.61 -1.00
CA LEU A 22 -6.10 1.45 -2.08
C LEU A 22 -5.34 2.67 -1.52
N ARG A 23 -5.81 3.27 -0.42
CA ARG A 23 -5.07 4.33 0.28
C ARG A 23 -3.73 3.83 0.82
N MET A 24 -3.71 2.66 1.45
CA MET A 24 -2.46 2.07 1.94
C MET A 24 -1.49 1.75 0.79
N GLU A 25 -1.98 1.18 -0.31
CA GLU A 25 -1.15 0.87 -1.48
C GLU A 25 -0.50 2.14 -2.03
N PHE A 26 -1.30 3.20 -2.20
CA PHE A 26 -0.80 4.50 -2.65
C PHE A 26 0.28 5.08 -1.72
N LEU A 27 0.04 5.08 -0.41
CA LEU A 27 0.99 5.60 0.58
C LEU A 27 2.29 4.76 0.60
N LEU A 28 2.17 3.43 0.53
CA LEU A 28 3.33 2.53 0.49
C LEU A 28 4.17 2.75 -0.78
N GLN A 29 3.53 2.89 -1.94
CA GLN A 29 4.23 3.19 -3.20
C GLN A 29 4.95 4.54 -3.14
N GLN A 30 4.33 5.57 -2.56
CA GLN A 30 4.98 6.86 -2.36
C GLN A 30 6.23 6.75 -1.49
N LEU A 31 6.14 6.05 -0.34
CA LEU A 31 7.27 5.83 0.56
C LEU A 31 8.42 5.08 -0.14
N GLU A 32 8.09 4.04 -0.90
CA GLU A 32 9.06 3.25 -1.66
C GLU A 32 9.71 4.02 -2.82
N SER A 33 9.00 4.98 -3.40
CA SER A 33 9.54 5.86 -4.45
C SER A 33 10.53 6.90 -3.91
N GLN A 34 10.53 7.15 -2.59
CA GLN A 34 11.31 8.20 -1.93
C GLN A 34 12.35 7.63 -0.96
N ARG A 35 13.18 6.68 -1.44
CA ARG A 35 14.24 6.07 -0.60
C ARG A 35 15.40 7.01 -0.30
N THR A 36 15.74 7.89 -1.24
CA THR A 36 16.85 8.83 -1.08
C THR A 36 16.30 10.20 -0.70
N LEU A 37 16.53 10.58 0.55
CA LEU A 37 16.13 11.88 1.09
C LEU A 37 17.38 12.77 1.16
N ASP A 38 17.56 13.63 0.16
CA ASP A 38 18.73 14.50 0.02
C ASP A 38 18.42 15.99 0.30
N ASN A 39 17.14 16.35 0.35
CA ASN A 39 16.69 17.70 0.61
C ASN A 39 15.46 17.75 1.53
N ILE A 40 15.12 18.96 1.99
CA ILE A 40 13.99 19.18 2.91
C ILE A 40 12.65 18.84 2.27
N ALA A 41 12.45 19.12 0.98
CA ALA A 41 11.19 18.87 0.31
C ALA A 41 10.89 17.37 0.24
N SER A 42 11.86 16.56 -0.23
CA SER A 42 11.73 15.09 -0.26
C SER A 42 11.52 14.51 1.13
N ALA A 43 12.24 15.02 2.14
CA ALA A 43 12.08 14.55 3.52
C ALA A 43 10.69 14.85 4.08
N LEU A 44 10.18 16.07 3.86
CA LEU A 44 8.83 16.43 4.31
C LEU A 44 7.75 15.63 3.59
N THR A 45 7.90 15.33 2.30
CA THR A 45 6.98 14.43 1.61
C THR A 45 6.99 13.05 2.23
N PHE A 46 8.18 12.47 2.45
CA PHE A 46 8.31 11.15 3.08
C PHE A 46 7.66 11.12 4.48
N PHE A 47 7.97 12.09 5.34
CA PHE A 47 7.42 12.12 6.71
C PHE A 47 5.92 12.39 6.75
N ARG A 48 5.37 13.16 5.79
CA ARG A 48 3.91 13.32 5.63
C ARG A 48 3.26 12.01 5.23
N THR A 49 3.74 11.35 4.18
CA THR A 49 3.22 10.06 3.73
C THR A 49 3.33 8.99 4.82
N ALA A 50 4.43 8.99 5.59
CA ALA A 50 4.62 8.09 6.73
C ALA A 50 3.60 8.38 7.85
N SER A 51 3.34 9.65 8.15
CA SER A 51 2.31 10.06 9.11
C SER A 51 0.92 9.63 8.67
N ASP A 52 0.57 9.85 7.41
CA ASP A 52 -0.74 9.46 6.86
C ASP A 52 -0.91 7.94 6.91
N LEU A 53 0.15 7.17 6.64
CA LEU A 53 0.11 5.71 6.75
C LEU A 53 -0.09 5.27 8.21
N ILE A 54 0.59 5.91 9.16
CA ILE A 54 0.39 5.66 10.60
C ILE A 54 -1.08 5.87 10.98
N ASP A 55 -1.68 6.98 10.54
CA ASP A 55 -3.07 7.31 10.84
C ASP A 55 -4.05 6.30 10.26
N VAL A 56 -3.79 5.81 9.05
CA VAL A 56 -4.59 4.74 8.42
C VAL A 56 -4.46 3.42 9.21
N LEU A 57 -3.25 3.06 9.62
CA LEU A 57 -2.99 1.84 10.39
C LEU A 57 -3.58 1.89 11.81
N GLU A 58 -3.84 3.07 12.36
CA GLU A 58 -4.45 3.25 13.68
C GLU A 58 -5.96 3.04 13.72
N ARG A 59 -6.64 3.22 12.58
CA ARG A 59 -8.11 3.24 12.52
C ARG A 59 -8.76 1.86 12.44
N GLY A 60 -7.99 0.78 12.24
CA GLY A 60 -8.57 -0.56 12.08
C GLY A 60 -7.59 -1.71 12.26
N GLU A 61 -8.13 -2.93 12.28
CA GLU A 61 -7.36 -4.17 12.43
C GLU A 61 -6.83 -4.70 11.09
N VAL A 62 -5.95 -3.92 10.46
CA VAL A 62 -5.41 -4.20 9.12
C VAL A 62 -4.83 -5.62 8.99
N ARG A 63 -4.08 -6.08 10.01
CA ARG A 63 -3.50 -7.42 9.99
C ARG A 63 -4.57 -8.51 9.91
N THR A 64 -5.57 -8.44 10.78
CA THR A 64 -6.64 -9.45 10.87
C THR A 64 -7.40 -9.52 9.56
N ASP A 65 -7.77 -8.38 8.99
CA ASP A 65 -8.52 -8.30 7.74
C ASP A 65 -7.73 -8.82 6.55
N MET A 66 -6.43 -8.52 6.49
CA MET A 66 -5.56 -9.03 5.43
C MET A 66 -5.32 -10.54 5.54
N LEU A 67 -5.14 -11.08 6.75
CA LEU A 67 -5.00 -12.53 6.94
C LEU A 67 -6.25 -13.28 6.48
N LYS A 68 -7.44 -12.79 6.85
CA LYS A 68 -8.73 -13.35 6.38
C LYS A 68 -8.84 -13.29 4.87
N GLU A 69 -8.42 -12.19 4.27
CA GLU A 69 -8.46 -12.04 2.81
C GLU A 69 -7.46 -12.96 2.09
N LEU A 70 -6.24 -13.10 2.60
CA LEU A 70 -5.25 -14.05 2.05
C LEU A 70 -5.79 -15.48 2.07
N GLU A 71 -6.44 -15.89 3.16
CA GLU A 71 -7.10 -17.19 3.27
C GLU A 71 -8.25 -17.34 2.26
N ARG A 72 -9.09 -16.31 2.13
CA ARG A 72 -10.19 -16.29 1.16
C ARG A 72 -9.69 -16.44 -0.28
N GLN A 73 -8.59 -15.76 -0.64
CA GLN A 73 -7.99 -15.89 -1.97
C GLN A 73 -7.39 -17.29 -2.20
N GLN A 74 -6.82 -17.92 -1.17
CA GLN A 74 -6.37 -19.31 -1.28
C GLN A 74 -7.53 -20.27 -1.55
N GLN A 75 -8.66 -20.10 -0.86
CA GLN A 75 -9.86 -20.92 -1.06
C GLN A 75 -10.42 -20.74 -2.47
N LYS A 76 -10.46 -19.49 -2.98
CA LYS A 76 -10.88 -19.23 -4.36
C LYS A 76 -9.97 -19.91 -5.39
N LEU A 77 -8.65 -19.82 -5.24
CA LEU A 77 -7.72 -20.47 -6.16
C LEU A 77 -7.87 -22.00 -6.15
N GLN A 78 -8.25 -22.60 -5.01
CA GLN A 78 -8.57 -24.03 -4.94
C GLN A 78 -9.80 -24.39 -5.80
N LEU A 79 -10.83 -23.55 -5.86
CA LEU A 79 -12.00 -23.81 -6.71
C LEU A 79 -11.66 -23.77 -8.21
N TRP A 80 -10.64 -22.99 -8.59
CA TRP A 80 -10.17 -22.91 -9.97
C TRP A 80 -9.32 -24.13 -10.36
N ALA A 81 -8.64 -24.76 -9.40
CA ALA A 81 -7.83 -25.95 -9.65
C ALA A 81 -8.64 -27.11 -10.25
N ASP A 82 -9.95 -27.17 -9.97
CA ASP A 82 -10.83 -28.23 -10.45
C ASP A 82 -11.40 -27.95 -11.85
N MET A 83 -11.10 -26.79 -12.46
CA MET A 83 -11.62 -26.42 -13.78
C MET A 83 -10.72 -26.88 -14.93
N PRO A 84 -11.30 -27.39 -16.04
CA PRO A 84 -10.53 -27.82 -17.20
C PRO A 84 -9.82 -26.63 -17.88
N GLY A 85 -8.55 -26.83 -18.25
CA GLY A 85 -7.73 -25.82 -18.93
C GLY A 85 -6.98 -24.86 -18.01
N VAL A 86 -7.03 -25.06 -16.69
CA VAL A 86 -6.30 -24.24 -15.72
C VAL A 86 -4.83 -24.65 -15.63
N ASP A 87 -3.94 -23.64 -15.63
CA ASP A 87 -2.52 -23.84 -15.35
C ASP A 87 -2.30 -24.10 -13.86
N MET A 88 -2.24 -25.37 -13.51
CA MET A 88 -2.04 -25.83 -12.14
C MET A 88 -0.71 -25.37 -11.54
N SER A 89 0.34 -25.20 -12.36
CA SER A 89 1.64 -24.76 -11.87
C SER A 89 1.59 -23.31 -11.37
N LEU A 90 0.86 -22.45 -12.09
CA LEU A 90 0.61 -21.07 -11.68
C LEU A 90 -0.26 -21.00 -10.43
N VAL A 91 -1.33 -21.80 -10.36
CA VAL A 91 -2.22 -21.87 -9.20
C VAL A 91 -1.45 -22.28 -7.94
N ASP A 92 -0.66 -23.34 -8.01
CA ASP A 92 0.12 -23.83 -6.87
C ASP A 92 1.19 -22.82 -6.43
N SER A 93 1.85 -22.16 -7.38
CA SER A 93 2.79 -21.07 -7.10
C SER A 93 2.12 -19.90 -6.36
N LEU A 94 0.96 -19.43 -6.85
CA LEU A 94 0.22 -18.34 -6.22
C LEU A 94 -0.25 -18.73 -4.81
N ARG A 95 -0.75 -19.95 -4.63
CA ARG A 95 -1.16 -20.46 -3.31
C ARG A 95 0.01 -20.55 -2.34
N SER A 96 1.17 -21.01 -2.80
CA SER A 96 2.40 -21.02 -1.99
C SER A 96 2.79 -19.61 -1.56
N GLN A 97 2.77 -18.64 -2.49
CA GLN A 97 3.05 -17.24 -2.20
C GLN A 97 2.07 -16.65 -1.17
N LEU A 98 0.77 -16.94 -1.28
CA LEU A 98 -0.24 -16.50 -0.32
C LEU A 98 0.02 -17.07 1.08
N LYS A 99 0.39 -18.35 1.19
CA LYS A 99 0.73 -19.00 2.47
C LYS A 99 1.98 -18.40 3.11
N ILE A 100 3.04 -18.18 2.33
CA ILE A 100 4.27 -17.55 2.81
C ILE A 100 3.98 -16.14 3.33
N ARG A 101 3.27 -15.31 2.54
CA ARG A 101 2.92 -13.94 2.94
C ARG A 101 2.03 -13.91 4.18
N ALA A 102 1.07 -14.83 4.30
CA ALA A 102 0.25 -14.95 5.51
C ALA A 102 1.10 -15.31 6.75
N SER A 103 2.03 -16.26 6.63
CA SER A 103 2.94 -16.64 7.72
C SER A 103 3.85 -15.48 8.13
N VAL A 104 4.43 -14.77 7.17
CA VAL A 104 5.29 -13.59 7.41
C VAL A 104 4.48 -12.46 8.04
N LEU A 105 3.26 -12.19 7.58
CA LEU A 105 2.39 -11.15 8.15
C LEU A 105 1.94 -11.48 9.59
N MET A 106 1.72 -12.76 9.88
CA MET A 106 1.35 -13.25 11.20
C MET A 106 2.50 -13.15 12.21
N SER A 107 3.73 -13.47 11.79
CA SER A 107 4.92 -13.38 12.64
C SER A 107 5.51 -11.97 12.74
N ALA A 108 5.09 -11.05 11.86
CA ALA A 108 5.57 -9.68 11.86
C ALA A 108 5.24 -8.96 13.18
N PRO A 109 6.15 -8.10 13.69
CA PRO A 109 5.85 -7.15 14.75
C PRO A 109 4.63 -6.29 14.42
N ARG A 110 4.04 -5.63 15.42
CA ARG A 110 2.85 -4.79 15.22
C ARG A 110 3.08 -3.82 14.05
N ILE A 111 2.20 -3.89 13.06
CA ILE A 111 2.33 -3.14 11.81
C ILE A 111 2.38 -1.64 12.14
N GLY A 112 3.35 -0.92 11.59
CA GLY A 112 3.56 0.50 11.82
C GLY A 112 4.24 0.85 13.16
N GLN A 113 4.51 -0.11 14.04
CA GLN A 113 5.14 0.18 15.34
C GLN A 113 6.52 0.84 15.18
N SER A 114 7.36 0.31 14.27
CA SER A 114 8.69 0.89 14.02
C SER A 114 8.63 2.34 13.54
N LEU A 115 7.57 2.75 12.84
CA LEU A 115 7.40 4.14 12.39
C LEU A 115 6.93 5.02 13.54
N LYS A 116 6.04 4.52 14.40
CA LYS A 116 5.53 5.26 15.56
C LYS A 116 6.59 5.50 16.62
N GLU A 117 7.44 4.50 16.84
CA GLU A 117 8.53 4.56 17.83
C GLU A 117 9.74 5.34 17.30
N ASP A 118 9.78 5.65 16.01
CA ASP A 118 10.85 6.47 15.46
C ASP A 118 10.75 7.92 15.98
N ARG A 119 11.85 8.37 16.59
CA ARG A 119 11.93 9.69 17.22
C ARG A 119 11.80 10.81 16.18
N LEU A 120 12.36 10.65 14.99
CA LEU A 120 12.34 11.70 13.97
C LEU A 120 10.93 11.83 13.39
N ILE A 121 10.28 10.73 13.02
CA ILE A 121 8.88 10.71 12.59
C ILE A 121 7.99 11.37 13.64
N SER A 122 8.13 11.00 14.91
CA SER A 122 7.32 11.54 16.00
C SER A 122 7.43 13.07 16.12
N VAL A 123 8.66 13.60 16.11
CA VAL A 123 8.90 15.05 16.22
C VAL A 123 8.40 15.80 14.98
N VAL A 124 8.59 15.26 13.77
CA VAL A 124 8.09 15.88 12.53
C VAL A 124 6.56 15.87 12.52
N ARG A 125 5.94 14.73 12.85
CA ARG A 125 4.49 14.53 12.85
C ARG A 125 3.76 15.54 13.74
N GLN A 126 4.31 15.87 14.91
CA GLN A 126 3.75 16.91 15.80
C GLN A 126 3.67 18.31 15.16
N ARG A 127 4.49 18.58 14.15
CA ARG A 127 4.55 19.88 13.46
C ARG A 127 3.84 19.90 12.10
N LEU A 128 3.52 18.74 11.52
CA LEU A 128 2.93 18.63 10.17
C LEU A 128 1.59 19.35 10.01
N SER A 129 0.83 19.50 11.10
CA SER A 129 -0.46 20.19 11.15
C SER A 129 -0.35 21.71 11.19
N ILE A 130 0.84 22.26 11.48
CA ILE A 130 1.09 23.69 11.54
C ILE A 130 1.59 24.16 10.18
N PRO A 131 0.89 25.09 9.49
CA PRO A 131 1.39 25.70 8.27
C PRO A 131 2.75 26.36 8.51
N GLY A 132 3.77 25.95 7.75
CA GLY A 132 5.15 26.44 7.94
C GLY A 132 5.87 25.91 9.18
N GLY A 133 5.27 25.03 9.99
CA GLY A 133 5.87 24.53 11.24
C GLY A 133 7.01 23.52 11.08
N CYS A 134 7.36 23.18 9.83
CA CYS A 134 8.46 22.27 9.52
C CYS A 134 9.74 22.98 9.04
N CYS A 135 9.86 24.28 9.33
CA CYS A 135 11.06 25.05 9.06
C CYS A 135 12.24 24.59 9.91
N SER A 136 13.46 24.90 9.47
CA SER A 136 14.70 24.45 10.12
C SER A 136 14.86 24.91 11.58
N PHE A 137 14.33 26.09 11.91
CA PHE A 137 14.37 26.63 13.28
C PHE A 137 13.34 26.00 14.22
N ASP A 138 12.22 25.49 13.68
CA ASP A 138 11.20 24.77 14.45
C ASP A 138 11.53 23.28 14.61
N LEU A 139 12.26 22.72 13.65
CA LEU A 139 12.70 21.33 13.60
C LEU A 139 14.23 21.21 13.48
N PRO A 140 15.00 21.64 14.51
CA PRO A 140 16.46 21.53 14.48
C PRO A 140 16.93 20.07 14.37
N THR A 141 16.17 19.11 14.90
CA THR A 141 16.44 17.67 14.76
C THR A 141 16.38 17.21 13.30
N LEU A 142 15.35 17.62 12.55
CA LEU A 142 15.23 17.30 11.12
C LEU A 142 16.34 17.99 10.32
N HIS A 143 16.60 19.27 10.63
CA HIS A 143 17.67 20.01 9.98
C HIS A 143 19.03 19.33 10.18
N THR A 144 19.33 18.89 11.40
CA THR A 144 20.60 18.20 11.71
C THR A 144 20.66 16.83 11.02
N TRP A 145 19.56 16.07 11.01
CA TRP A 145 19.48 14.79 10.31
C TRP A 145 19.74 14.93 8.79
N LEU A 146 19.22 15.98 8.16
CA LEU A 146 19.48 16.29 6.75
C LEU A 146 20.95 16.64 6.44
N HIS A 147 21.75 17.00 7.45
CA HIS A 147 23.18 17.29 7.30
C HIS A 147 24.08 16.09 7.64
N GLN A 148 23.52 14.94 8.03
CA GLN A 148 24.29 13.70 8.20
C GLN A 148 24.83 13.19 6.84
N PRO A 149 25.74 12.21 6.82
CA PRO A 149 26.08 11.52 5.57
C PRO A 149 24.85 10.86 4.93
N GLN A 150 24.72 10.94 3.60
CA GLN A 150 23.57 10.36 2.87
C GLN A 150 23.40 8.86 3.16
N GLU A 151 24.49 8.14 3.35
CA GLU A 151 24.47 6.71 3.69
C GLU A 151 23.74 6.43 5.01
N GLN A 152 23.97 7.26 6.04
CA GLN A 152 23.29 7.11 7.34
C GLN A 152 21.80 7.40 7.22
N ARG A 153 21.42 8.39 6.38
CA ARG A 153 20.01 8.66 6.08
C ARG A 153 19.36 7.50 5.35
N ASN A 154 20.01 6.96 4.32
CA ASN A 154 19.49 5.83 3.55
C ASN A 154 19.30 4.60 4.46
N GLN A 155 20.28 4.26 5.29
CA GLN A 155 20.17 3.16 6.25
C GLN A 155 19.00 3.36 7.23
N HIS A 156 18.78 4.59 7.70
CA HIS A 156 17.65 4.91 8.55
C HIS A 156 16.32 4.68 7.83
N ILE A 157 16.16 5.19 6.61
CA ILE A 157 14.94 5.04 5.80
C ILE A 157 14.71 3.59 5.41
N ASP A 158 15.74 2.87 4.97
CA ASP A 158 15.65 1.45 4.59
C ASP A 158 15.18 0.59 5.77
N LYS A 159 15.64 0.87 7.00
CA LYS A 159 15.14 0.18 8.20
C LYS A 159 13.63 0.38 8.39
N LEU A 160 13.15 1.61 8.22
CA LEU A 160 11.73 1.93 8.35
C LEU A 160 10.89 1.25 7.25
N LEU A 161 11.33 1.32 6.00
CA LEU A 161 10.65 0.68 4.87
C LEU A 161 10.64 -0.85 4.99
N THR A 162 11.77 -1.44 5.41
CA THR A 162 11.87 -2.89 5.62
C THR A 162 10.87 -3.39 6.65
N SER A 163 10.56 -2.58 7.67
CA SER A 163 9.53 -2.93 8.68
C SER A 163 8.11 -3.02 8.09
N LEU A 164 7.86 -2.37 6.96
CA LEU A 164 6.57 -2.37 6.24
C LEU A 164 6.47 -3.47 5.19
N THR A 165 7.56 -4.15 4.85
CA THR A 165 7.60 -5.20 3.82
C THR A 165 6.51 -6.27 3.99
N PRO A 166 6.25 -6.84 5.19
CA PRO A 166 5.18 -7.82 5.38
C PRO A 166 3.79 -7.30 4.98
N LEU A 167 3.50 -6.04 5.32
CA LEU A 167 2.26 -5.36 4.96
C LEU A 167 2.19 -5.15 3.45
N ASN A 168 3.23 -4.54 2.87
CA ASN A 168 3.29 -4.19 1.46
C ASN A 168 3.11 -5.43 0.58
N GLN A 169 3.91 -6.48 0.81
CA GLN A 169 3.83 -7.72 0.04
C GLN A 169 2.44 -8.38 0.14
N SER A 170 1.86 -8.40 1.33
CA SER A 170 0.52 -8.99 1.51
C SER A 170 -0.55 -8.18 0.78
N LEU A 171 -0.47 -6.84 0.81
CA LEU A 171 -1.42 -5.96 0.15
C LEU A 171 -1.32 -6.08 -1.37
N THR A 172 -0.10 -6.06 -1.90
CA THR A 172 0.15 -6.15 -3.35
C THR A 172 -0.42 -7.43 -3.95
N ILE A 173 -0.24 -8.61 -3.31
CA ILE A 173 -0.78 -9.86 -3.88
C ILE A 173 -2.31 -9.88 -3.84
N ILE A 174 -2.90 -9.37 -2.76
CA ILE A 174 -4.37 -9.31 -2.62
C ILE A 174 -4.95 -8.44 -3.72
N LEU A 175 -4.44 -7.21 -3.88
CA LEU A 175 -4.95 -6.27 -4.88
C LEU A 175 -4.70 -6.77 -6.30
N ASN A 176 -3.54 -7.39 -6.58
CA ASN A 176 -3.28 -7.98 -7.89
C ASN A 176 -4.26 -9.11 -8.25
N LEU A 177 -4.56 -10.01 -7.31
CA LEU A 177 -5.54 -11.08 -7.53
C LEU A 177 -6.95 -10.52 -7.73
N ILE A 178 -7.30 -9.46 -7.01
CA ILE A 178 -8.60 -8.79 -7.16
C ILE A 178 -8.71 -8.12 -8.54
N ARG A 179 -7.69 -7.38 -8.97
CA ARG A 179 -7.63 -6.74 -10.30
C ARG A 179 -7.72 -7.76 -11.46
N GLN A 180 -7.24 -8.98 -11.24
CA GLN A 180 -7.25 -10.05 -12.24
C GLN A 180 -8.52 -10.93 -12.17
N SER A 181 -9.41 -10.69 -11.21
CA SER A 181 -10.54 -11.59 -10.95
C SER A 181 -11.68 -11.53 -11.97
N GLY A 182 -11.69 -10.54 -12.88
CA GLY A 182 -12.73 -10.39 -13.89
C GLY A 182 -12.26 -9.68 -15.15
N PRO A 183 -12.84 -10.00 -16.32
CA PRO A 183 -12.50 -9.33 -17.57
C PRO A 183 -13.10 -7.92 -17.63
N LEU A 184 -12.40 -7.00 -18.32
CA LEU A 184 -12.96 -5.70 -18.69
C LEU A 184 -14.06 -5.90 -19.73
N ARG A 185 -15.25 -5.35 -19.47
CA ARG A 185 -16.38 -5.36 -20.39
C ARG A 185 -16.57 -3.96 -20.97
N ALA A 186 -16.66 -3.86 -22.29
CA ALA A 186 -16.97 -2.60 -22.94
C ALA A 186 -18.40 -2.17 -22.55
N GLN A 187 -18.53 -0.93 -22.09
CA GLN A 187 -19.80 -0.33 -21.70
C GLN A 187 -19.95 1.03 -22.40
N ILE A 188 -21.20 1.44 -22.61
CA ILE A 188 -21.54 2.73 -23.22
C ILE A 188 -22.32 3.54 -22.19
N SER A 189 -21.84 4.75 -21.91
CA SER A 189 -22.60 5.73 -21.14
C SER A 189 -23.52 6.53 -22.07
N LEU A 190 -24.79 6.66 -21.70
CA LEU A 190 -25.76 7.49 -22.41
C LEU A 190 -25.94 8.80 -21.64
N ASN A 191 -25.72 9.94 -22.30
CA ASN A 191 -25.81 11.28 -21.70
C ASN A 191 -24.92 11.47 -20.45
N GLY A 192 -23.76 10.82 -20.39
CA GLY A 192 -22.84 10.91 -19.25
C GLY A 192 -23.33 10.16 -17.99
N PHE A 193 -24.35 9.32 -18.11
CA PHE A 193 -24.84 8.47 -17.03
C PHE A 193 -24.59 6.99 -17.35
N PHE A 194 -24.23 6.23 -16.32
CA PHE A 194 -24.12 4.78 -16.36
C PHE A 194 -24.45 4.23 -14.97
N GLN A 195 -25.22 3.16 -14.90
CA GLN A 195 -25.60 2.49 -13.66
C GLN A 195 -25.62 0.99 -13.89
N ASP A 196 -25.02 0.24 -12.97
CA ASP A 196 -25.03 -1.21 -12.96
C ASP A 196 -25.06 -1.71 -11.51
N ASN A 197 -25.51 -2.95 -11.31
CA ASN A 197 -25.50 -3.59 -10.00
C ASN A 197 -24.23 -4.41 -9.84
N ALA A 198 -23.47 -4.10 -8.78
CA ALA A 198 -22.25 -4.82 -8.42
C ALA A 198 -22.55 -6.15 -7.69
N GLU A 199 -23.52 -6.96 -8.16
CA GLU A 199 -23.79 -8.26 -7.56
C GLU A 199 -22.66 -9.25 -7.88
N GLY A 200 -22.04 -9.82 -6.84
CA GLY A 200 -20.91 -10.74 -6.99
C GLY A 200 -19.58 -10.08 -7.37
N VAL A 201 -19.55 -8.75 -7.54
CA VAL A 201 -18.31 -8.00 -7.74
C VAL A 201 -17.62 -7.87 -6.38
N ILE A 202 -16.44 -8.46 -6.31
CA ILE A 202 -15.64 -8.50 -5.10
C ILE A 202 -14.70 -7.30 -5.15
N CYS A 203 -15.26 -6.11 -4.90
CA CYS A 203 -14.60 -4.83 -4.64
C CYS A 203 -15.64 -3.90 -4.03
#